data_AF-A0A9E2RDG8-F1
#
_entry.id   AF-A0A9E2RDG8-F1
#
_cell.length_a   1.000
_cell.length_b   1.000
_cell.length_c   1.000
_cell.angle_alpha   90.00
_cell.angle_beta   90.00
_cell.angle_gamma   90.00
#
_symmetry.space_group_name_H-M   'P 1'
#
loop_
_entity.id
_entity.type
_entity.pdbx_description
1 polymer ?
#
loop_
_entity_poly.entity_id
_entity_poly.type
_entity_poly.pdbx_seq_one_letter_code
_entity_poly.pdbx_strand_id
1 'polypeptide(L)' 'MKYRAIREHRCRYPIRLMCRVLAVLSAGYYAWIDRPESLARPTGVPASGTT' A
#
# COMPACT_ATOMS: atom_id res chain seq x y z
N MET A 1 -2.56 -2.85 14.08
CA MET A 1 -2.24 -2.28 12.75
C MET A 1 -3.31 -2.72 11.73
N LYS A 2 -4.07 -1.79 11.15
CA LYS A 2 -5.17 -2.10 10.19
C LYS A 2 -4.71 -2.96 9.01
N TYR A 3 -3.54 -2.67 8.44
CA TYR A 3 -2.99 -3.44 7.31
C TYR A 3 -2.65 -4.89 7.65
N ARG A 4 -2.26 -5.19 8.90
CA ARG A 4 -2.02 -6.56 9.36
C ARG A 4 -3.29 -7.40 9.36
N ALA A 5 -4.40 -6.84 9.82
CA ALA A 5 -5.71 -7.50 9.79
C ALA A 5 -6.16 -7.80 8.35
N ILE A 6 -5.97 -6.84 7.42
CA ILE A 6 -6.23 -7.06 5.99
C ILE A 6 -5.37 -8.19 5.44
N ARG A 7 -4.08 -8.26 5.78
CA ARG A 7 -3.17 -9.32 5.32
C ARG A 7 -3.60 -10.71 5.79
N GLU A 8 -4.07 -10.84 7.01
CA GLU A 8 -4.51 -12.11 7.58
C GLU A 8 -5.82 -12.61 6.93
N HIS A 9 -6.69 -11.69 6.54
CA HIS A 9 -8.02 -12.01 6.01
C HIS A 9 -8.12 -11.89 4.47
N ARG A 10 -7.04 -11.52 3.78
CA ARG A 10 -6.99 -11.32 2.31
C ARG A 10 -7.36 -12.57 1.51
N CYS A 11 -7.20 -13.75 2.09
CA CYS A 11 -7.57 -15.02 1.46
C CYS A 11 -9.08 -15.31 1.53
N ARG A 12 -9.79 -14.67 2.47
CA ARG A 12 -11.23 -14.86 2.69
C ARG A 12 -12.06 -13.71 2.15
N TYR A 13 -11.51 -12.50 2.07
CA TYR A 13 -12.19 -11.32 1.58
C TYR A 13 -11.32 -10.50 0.61
N PRO A 14 -11.92 -9.89 -0.42
CA PRO A 14 -11.18 -9.04 -1.35
C PRO A 14 -10.63 -7.80 -0.63
N ILE A 15 -9.34 -7.53 -0.83
CA ILE A 15 -8.61 -6.41 -0.21
C ILE A 15 -9.33 -5.07 -0.40
N ARG A 16 -9.86 -4.82 -1.60
CA ARG A 16 -10.60 -3.57 -1.93
C ARG A 16 -11.84 -3.35 -1.07
N LEU A 17 -12.49 -4.42 -0.62
CA LEU A 17 -13.64 -4.35 0.28
C LEU A 17 -13.17 -3.99 1.69
N MET A 18 -12.13 -4.67 2.18
CA MET A 18 -11.56 -4.39 3.50
C MET A 18 -11.00 -2.96 3.58
N CYS A 19 -10.36 -2.47 2.52
CA CYS A 19 -9.89 -1.08 2.42
C CYS A 19 -11.04 -0.07 2.55
N ARG A 20 -12.19 -0.31 1.92
CA ARG A 20 -13.38 0.54 2.07
C ARG A 20 -13.94 0.50 3.50
N VAL A 21 -14.06 -0.69 4.09
CA VAL A 21 -14.59 -0.87 5.46
C VAL A 21 -13.69 -0.22 6.51
N LEU A 22 -12.38 -0.32 6.34
CA LEU A 22 -11.39 0.21 7.28
C LEU A 22 -11.01 1.68 7.01
N ALA A 23 -11.60 2.28 5.98
CA ALA A 23 -11.28 3.61 5.45
C ALA A 23 -9.77 3.81 5.21
N VAL A 24 -9.13 2.84 4.56
CA VAL A 24 -7.71 2.91 4.17
C VAL A 24 -7.54 2.83 2.66
N LEU A 25 -6.47 3.43 2.15
CA LEU A 25 -6.16 3.35 0.73
C LEU A 25 -5.54 2.00 0.36
N SER A 26 -6.00 1.42 -0.75
CA SER A 26 -5.42 0.21 -1.33
C SER A 26 -3.93 0.41 -1.67
N ALA A 27 -3.56 1.59 -2.17
CA ALA A 27 -2.17 1.94 -2.46
C ALA A 27 -1.28 1.88 -1.20
N GLY A 28 -1.79 2.36 -0.06
CA GLY A 28 -1.07 2.28 1.22
C GLY A 28 -0.90 0.84 1.72
N TYR A 29 -1.88 -0.03 1.45
CA TYR A 29 -1.76 -1.46 1.76
C TYR A 29 -0.69 -2.15 0.92
N TYR A 30 -0.66 -1.90 -0.39
CA TYR A 30 0.37 -2.49 -1.27
C TYR A 30 1.76 -1.92 -0.96
N ALA A 31 1.90 -0.61 -0.73
CA ALA A 31 3.18 -0.01 -0.32
C ALA A 31 3.66 -0.50 1.06
N TRP A 32 2.74 -0.89 1.95
CA TRP A 32 3.08 -1.47 3.25
C TRP A 32 3.55 -2.92 3.14
N ILE A 33 2.99 -3.71 2.21
CA ILE A 33 3.47 -5.07 1.92
C ILE A 33 4.78 -5.04 1.14
N ASP A 34 4.87 -4.12 0.18
CA ASP A 34 6.00 -3.87 -0.70
C ASP A 34 7.04 -2.97 -0.06
N ARG A 35 7.15 -2.94 1.28
CA ARG A 35 8.30 -2.35 1.95
C ARG A 35 9.34 -3.44 2.17
N PRO A 36 10.21 -3.77 1.20
CA PRO A 36 11.51 -4.30 1.56
C PRO A 36 12.26 -3.15 2.24
N GLU A 37 13.00 -3.44 3.31
CA GLU A 37 13.87 -2.48 4.00
C GLU A 37 14.92 -1.80 3.08
N SER A 38 14.98 -2.17 1.80
CA SER A 38 15.94 -1.77 0.78
C SER A 38 15.47 -0.69 -0.20
N LEU A 39 14.19 -0.28 -0.22
CA LEU A 39 13.68 0.70 -1.20
C LEU A 39 13.68 2.17 -0.73
N ALA A 40 14.35 2.46 0.40
CA ALA A 40 14.69 3.82 0.79
C ALA A 40 16.04 4.26 0.19
N ARG A 41 16.28 3.98 -1.09
CA ARG A 41 17.09 4.89 -1.90
C ARG A 41 16.09 5.71 -2.69
N PRO A 42 15.85 6.99 -2.35
CA PRO A 42 15.21 7.90 -3.28
C PRO A 42 16.17 8.06 -4.45
N THR A 43 16.08 7.17 -5.45
CA THR A 43 16.56 7.49 -6.78
C THR A 43 15.71 8.66 -7.23
N GLY A 44 16.34 9.83 -7.27
CA GLY A 44 15.73 11.07 -7.70
C GLY A 44 14.97 10.84 -9.00
N VAL A 45 13.66 11.00 -8.92
CA VAL A 45 12.85 11.36 -10.09
C VAL A 45 13.03 12.87 -10.23
N PRO A 46 13.76 13.40 -11.23
CA PRO A 46 13.64 14.82 -11.52
C PRO A 46 12.19 15.08 -11.91
N ALA A 47 11.61 16.12 -11.32
CA ALA A 47 10.29 16.63 -11.66
C ALA A 47 10.13 16.65 -13.18
N SER A 48 9.34 15.72 -13.71
CA SER A 48 8.85 15.84 -15.08
C SER A 48 7.82 16.95 -15.04
N GLY A 49 8.25 18.13 -15.49
CA GLY A 49 7.36 19.19 -15.89
C GLY A 49 6.27 18.62 -16.80
N THR A 50 5.04 18.90 -16.43
CA THR A 50 3.93 18.90 -17.37
C THR A 50 3.42 20.33 -17.36
N THR A 51 3.41 20.92 -18.55
CA THR A 51 2.86 22.24 -18.88
C THR A 51 1.56 22.55 -18.16
#